data_AF-A0AAD5A2A0-F1
#
_entry.id   AF-A0AAD5A2A0-F1
#
_cell.length_a   1.000
_cell.length_b   1.000
_cell.length_c   1.000
_cell.angle_alpha   90.00
_cell.angle_beta   90.00
_cell.angle_gamma   90.00
#
_symmetry.space_group_name_H-M   'P 1'
#
loop_
_entity.id
_entity.type
_entity.pdbx_description
1 polymer ?
#
loop_
_entity_poly.entity_id
_entity_poly.type
_entity_poly.pdbx_seq_one_letter_code
_entity_poly.pdbx_strand_id
1 'polypeptide(L)'
;RRSVSCPVPLHRVECESSKDVGIECAKTCQNLDLECVSQGCISGCVCPAGTVRYRRDCIPPDQCPCFHNNHPYAPGQSISIDCNTCVCEGRQWKCTERVCDGVCRTVGESNYISYDGLKFSFPGRCQYVLAQDYCNGVEGTFRLLVENTACGVIGHRCSKSISVFYMGGLITMEKGEVRMRKPVMKETEVEMVRSGLYYTVLLGKHISITWDMGTRIILQISSMYRNKVCGLCGNFDGSPNNDLVSSNNQVEVNPVDFGNSWKVRPSCADAVQVTQSSHATHSTKLHTTLNYTLHTTLHYTKLHTTLHYTLHYTSLHYTTLHYTTLH
;
A
#
# COMPACT_ATOMS: atom_id res chain seq x y z
N ARG A 1 -38.90 23.57 -33.31
CA ARG A 1 -37.97 24.72 -33.21
C ARG A 1 -36.87 24.36 -32.20
N ARG A 2 -35.73 23.83 -32.65
CA ARG A 2 -34.55 23.64 -31.78
C ARG A 2 -34.00 25.05 -31.49
N SER A 3 -33.81 25.39 -30.22
CA SER A 3 -33.31 26.72 -29.83
C SER A 3 -31.93 26.97 -30.45
N VAL A 4 -31.81 28.02 -31.26
CA VAL A 4 -30.59 28.42 -31.99
C VAL A 4 -29.58 29.15 -31.07
N SER A 5 -29.97 29.43 -29.81
CA SER A 5 -29.15 30.17 -28.84
C SER A 5 -28.33 29.24 -27.95
N CYS A 6 -27.03 29.52 -27.84
CA CYS A 6 -26.17 28.88 -26.84
C CYS A 6 -26.69 29.17 -25.41
N PRO A 7 -26.73 28.18 -24.51
CA PRO A 7 -27.05 28.43 -23.10
C PRO A 7 -26.02 29.36 -22.48
N VAL A 8 -26.45 30.41 -21.79
CA VAL A 8 -25.56 31.29 -21.00
C VAL A 8 -24.76 30.42 -20.01
N PRO A 9 -23.44 30.64 -19.83
CA PRO A 9 -22.60 31.72 -20.36
C PRO A 9 -21.86 31.41 -21.67
N LEU A 10 -22.31 30.44 -22.46
CA LEU A 10 -21.67 30.08 -23.72
C LEU A 10 -22.01 31.07 -24.84
N HIS A 11 -21.04 31.32 -25.72
CA HIS A 11 -21.20 32.11 -26.92
C HIS A 11 -21.12 31.25 -28.17
N ARG A 12 -21.84 31.66 -29.21
CA ARG A 12 -21.85 30.97 -30.50
C ARG A 12 -20.62 31.40 -31.31
N VAL A 13 -19.89 30.41 -31.83
CA VAL A 13 -18.80 30.58 -32.80
C VAL A 13 -19.25 29.99 -34.12
N GLU A 14 -19.14 30.79 -35.18
CA GLU A 14 -19.39 30.39 -36.56
C GLU A 14 -18.07 30.36 -37.32
N CYS A 15 -17.81 29.25 -38.01
CA CYS A 15 -16.65 29.07 -38.86
C CYS A 15 -16.93 29.63 -40.26
N GLU A 16 -16.13 30.60 -40.69
CA GLU A 16 -16.17 31.17 -42.04
C GLU A 16 -15.07 30.55 -42.93
N SER A 17 -13.99 30.05 -42.31
CA SER A 17 -12.86 29.39 -42.95
C SER A 17 -12.49 28.08 -42.25
N SER A 18 -11.82 27.18 -42.97
CA SER A 18 -11.22 25.97 -42.38
C SER A 18 -10.09 26.27 -41.40
N LYS A 19 -9.54 27.50 -41.41
CA LYS A 19 -8.50 27.98 -40.50
C LYS A 19 -9.04 28.56 -39.19
N ASP A 20 -10.35 28.77 -39.09
CA ASP A 20 -10.96 29.27 -37.86
C ASP A 20 -10.88 28.21 -36.75
N VAL A 21 -11.10 28.64 -35.51
CA VAL A 21 -11.04 27.77 -34.34
C VAL A 21 -12.44 27.63 -33.78
N GLY A 22 -13.00 26.42 -33.92
CA GLY A 22 -14.37 26.11 -33.53
C GLY A 22 -14.46 25.37 -32.19
N ILE A 23 -15.55 24.65 -32.01
CA ILE A 23 -15.82 23.84 -30.81
C ILE A 23 -14.84 22.68 -30.64
N GLU A 24 -14.21 22.22 -31.72
CA GLU A 24 -13.19 21.16 -31.69
C GLU A 24 -11.94 21.56 -30.88
N CYS A 25 -11.71 22.86 -30.68
CA CYS A 25 -10.66 23.38 -29.83
C CYS A 25 -11.16 23.98 -28.51
N ALA A 26 -12.42 23.74 -28.14
CA ALA A 26 -12.97 24.27 -26.90
C ALA A 26 -12.16 23.79 -25.68
N LYS A 27 -11.70 24.76 -24.88
CA LYS A 27 -10.93 24.49 -23.67
C LYS A 27 -11.84 24.21 -22.47
N THR A 28 -11.46 23.21 -21.70
CA THR A 28 -12.08 22.78 -20.45
C THR A 28 -11.00 22.73 -19.37
N CYS A 29 -11.39 22.60 -18.11
CA CYS A 29 -10.41 22.38 -17.02
C CYS A 29 -9.58 21.10 -17.16
N GLN A 30 -9.94 20.16 -18.04
CA GLN A 30 -9.24 18.88 -18.22
C GLN A 30 -8.23 18.90 -19.37
N ASN A 31 -8.49 19.67 -20.43
CA ASN A 31 -7.66 19.72 -21.65
C ASN A 31 -6.98 21.08 -21.87
N LEU A 32 -6.86 21.90 -20.82
CA LEU A 32 -6.30 23.24 -20.93
C LEU A 32 -4.85 23.23 -21.45
N ASP A 33 -4.05 22.28 -20.95
CA ASP A 33 -2.62 22.13 -21.24
C ASP A 33 -2.36 21.33 -22.53
N LEU A 34 -3.42 20.79 -23.16
CA LEU A 34 -3.30 20.06 -24.42
C LEU A 34 -3.37 21.04 -25.59
N GLU A 35 -2.42 20.95 -26.52
CA GLU A 35 -2.51 21.68 -27.79
C GLU A 35 -3.75 21.23 -28.58
N CYS A 36 -4.41 22.18 -29.24
CA CYS A 36 -5.49 21.81 -30.15
C CYS A 36 -4.93 21.49 -31.52
N VAL A 37 -5.25 20.31 -32.03
CA VAL A 37 -5.00 19.94 -33.42
C VAL A 37 -6.35 19.75 -34.10
N SER A 38 -6.73 20.71 -34.94
CA SER A 38 -7.97 20.71 -35.71
C SER A 38 -7.70 20.38 -37.18
N GLN A 39 -8.52 19.52 -37.77
CA GLN A 39 -8.52 19.25 -39.22
C GLN A 39 -9.41 20.24 -40.00
N GLY A 40 -10.13 21.11 -39.28
CA GLY A 40 -11.04 22.10 -39.84
C GLY A 40 -12.04 22.57 -38.79
N CYS A 41 -12.41 23.85 -38.88
CA CYS A 41 -13.29 24.51 -37.91
C CYS A 41 -14.71 23.91 -37.86
N ILE A 42 -15.23 23.70 -36.65
CA ILE A 42 -16.62 23.28 -36.40
C ILE A 42 -17.38 24.34 -35.59
N SER A 43 -18.42 24.92 -36.19
CA SER A 43 -19.27 25.93 -35.54
C SER A 43 -20.00 25.33 -34.33
N GLY A 44 -20.10 26.08 -33.23
CA GLY A 44 -20.69 25.56 -31.99
C GLY A 44 -20.78 26.58 -30.87
N CYS A 45 -20.98 26.10 -29.65
CA CYS A 45 -21.03 26.91 -28.45
C CYS A 45 -19.76 26.71 -27.62
N VAL A 46 -19.06 27.80 -27.32
CA VAL A 46 -17.81 27.78 -26.53
C VAL A 46 -17.87 28.79 -25.39
N CYS A 47 -16.98 28.65 -24.42
CA CYS A 47 -16.82 29.64 -23.37
C CYS A 47 -16.19 30.93 -23.94
N PRO A 48 -16.54 32.11 -23.39
CA PRO A 48 -15.94 33.37 -23.82
C PRO A 48 -14.42 33.36 -23.63
N ALA A 49 -13.73 34.19 -24.41
CA ALA A 49 -12.28 34.33 -24.36
C ALA A 49 -11.79 34.59 -22.91
N GLY A 50 -10.69 33.94 -22.52
CA GLY A 50 -10.15 34.01 -21.16
C GLY A 50 -10.84 33.09 -20.14
N THR A 51 -11.89 32.36 -20.53
CA THR A 51 -12.56 31.37 -19.66
C THR A 51 -12.55 29.98 -20.27
N VAL A 52 -12.74 28.97 -19.42
CA VAL A 52 -12.74 27.56 -19.81
C VAL A 52 -13.98 26.86 -19.29
N ARG A 53 -14.39 25.79 -19.99
CA ARG A 53 -15.56 25.03 -19.60
C ARG A 53 -15.28 24.17 -18.37
N TYR A 54 -16.12 24.32 -17.35
CA TYR A 54 -16.21 23.37 -16.26
C TYR A 54 -17.67 23.00 -16.03
N ARG A 55 -18.04 21.75 -16.30
CA ARG A 55 -19.42 21.27 -16.23
C ARG A 55 -20.38 22.17 -17.04
N ARG A 56 -21.23 22.95 -16.36
CA ARG A 56 -22.22 23.84 -16.97
C ARG A 56 -21.81 25.31 -16.97
N ASP A 57 -20.63 25.63 -16.47
CA ASP A 57 -20.14 26.98 -16.25
C ASP A 57 -18.91 27.30 -17.13
N CYS A 58 -18.63 28.59 -17.28
CA CYS A 58 -17.39 29.09 -17.86
C CYS A 58 -16.65 29.84 -16.75
N ILE A 59 -15.50 29.31 -16.34
CA ILE A 59 -14.73 29.83 -15.22
C ILE A 59 -13.33 30.26 -15.67
N PRO A 60 -12.69 31.19 -14.95
CA PRO A 60 -11.27 31.47 -15.13
C PRO A 60 -10.40 30.20 -14.99
N PRO A 61 -9.32 30.05 -15.78
CA PRO A 61 -8.42 28.90 -15.72
C PRO A 61 -7.85 28.57 -14.33
N ASP A 62 -7.56 29.59 -13.52
CA ASP A 62 -7.06 29.50 -12.15
C ASP A 62 -8.12 29.01 -11.15
N GLN A 63 -9.40 29.10 -11.51
CA GLN A 63 -10.52 28.56 -10.72
C GLN A 63 -10.83 27.10 -11.01
N CYS A 64 -10.15 26.49 -11.98
CA CYS A 64 -10.33 25.07 -12.25
C CYS A 64 -9.90 24.20 -11.05
N PRO A 65 -10.70 23.18 -10.70
CA PRO A 65 -10.42 22.35 -9.54
C PRO A 65 -9.31 21.34 -9.80
N CYS A 66 -8.65 20.93 -8.73
CA CYS A 66 -7.82 19.73 -8.70
C CYS A 66 -8.70 18.50 -8.50
N PHE A 67 -8.20 17.32 -8.88
CA PHE A 67 -8.92 16.07 -8.70
C PHE A 67 -8.10 15.09 -7.86
N HIS A 68 -8.76 14.41 -6.93
CA HIS A 68 -8.21 13.30 -6.18
C HIS A 68 -9.30 12.25 -5.97
N ASN A 69 -9.05 10.99 -6.37
CA ASN A 69 -10.02 9.90 -6.37
C ASN A 69 -11.37 10.27 -7.02
N ASN A 70 -11.32 10.93 -8.19
CA ASN A 70 -12.47 11.45 -8.94
C ASN A 70 -13.32 12.51 -8.20
N HIS A 71 -12.86 13.02 -7.06
CA HIS A 71 -13.51 14.12 -6.37
C HIS A 71 -12.84 15.46 -6.73
N PRO A 72 -13.61 16.50 -7.10
CA PRO A 72 -13.07 17.82 -7.38
C PRO A 72 -12.83 18.60 -6.09
N TYR A 73 -11.72 19.34 -6.06
CA TYR A 73 -11.31 20.24 -4.97
C TYR A 73 -11.08 21.64 -5.54
N ALA A 74 -11.76 22.63 -4.97
CA ALA A 74 -11.59 24.03 -5.33
C ALA A 74 -10.17 24.52 -4.99
N PRO A 75 -9.66 25.56 -5.67
CA PRO A 75 -8.40 26.18 -5.31
C PRO A 75 -8.35 26.58 -3.83
N GLY A 76 -7.19 26.34 -3.19
CA GLY A 76 -6.98 26.55 -1.76
C GLY A 76 -7.48 25.41 -0.86
N GLN A 77 -8.27 24.46 -1.36
CA GLN A 77 -8.62 23.26 -0.59
C GLN A 77 -7.41 22.32 -0.48
N SER A 78 -7.33 21.64 0.67
CA SER A 78 -6.23 20.72 0.98
C SER A 78 -6.71 19.29 1.21
N ILE A 79 -5.86 18.34 0.85
CA ILE A 79 -5.96 16.93 1.23
C ILE A 79 -4.72 16.50 2.00
N SER A 80 -4.85 15.42 2.78
CA SER A 80 -3.71 14.75 3.39
C SER A 80 -3.40 13.48 2.59
N ILE A 81 -2.16 13.34 2.13
CA ILE A 81 -1.63 12.11 1.53
C ILE A 81 -0.51 11.64 2.45
N ASP A 82 -0.70 10.49 3.08
CA ASP A 82 0.13 10.02 4.19
C ASP A 82 0.26 11.10 5.29
N CYS A 83 1.47 11.59 5.56
CA CYS A 83 1.75 12.67 6.50
C CYS A 83 1.89 14.06 5.83
N ASN A 84 1.72 14.12 4.51
CA ASN A 84 1.90 15.33 3.71
C ASN A 84 0.57 16.05 3.48
N THR A 85 0.62 17.38 3.47
CA THR A 85 -0.51 18.24 3.12
C THR A 85 -0.35 18.71 1.68
N CYS A 86 -1.36 18.45 0.85
CA CYS A 86 -1.40 18.87 -0.54
C CYS A 86 -2.48 19.92 -0.73
N VAL A 87 -2.11 21.11 -1.19
CA VAL A 87 -3.04 22.21 -1.48
C VAL A 87 -3.29 22.28 -2.97
N CYS A 88 -4.54 22.46 -3.38
CA CYS A 88 -4.89 22.69 -4.77
C CYS A 88 -4.55 24.13 -5.17
N GLU A 89 -3.54 24.28 -6.02
CA GLU A 89 -3.10 25.59 -6.53
C GLU A 89 -2.92 25.49 -8.05
N GLY A 90 -3.66 26.31 -8.80
CA GLY A 90 -3.55 26.36 -10.26
C GLY A 90 -3.74 24.99 -10.94
N ARG A 91 -4.76 24.21 -10.53
CA ARG A 91 -5.06 22.85 -11.03
C ARG A 91 -4.02 21.78 -10.67
N GLN A 92 -3.01 22.11 -9.87
CA GLN A 92 -1.98 21.18 -9.44
C GLN A 92 -2.04 20.97 -7.92
N TRP A 93 -1.69 19.76 -7.49
CA TRP A 93 -1.44 19.48 -6.09
C TRP A 93 -0.03 19.95 -5.72
N LYS A 94 0.05 20.98 -4.87
CA LYS A 94 1.30 21.39 -4.23
C LYS A 94 1.38 20.73 -2.87
N CYS A 95 2.21 19.70 -2.75
CA CYS A 95 2.35 18.90 -1.54
C CYS A 95 3.60 19.30 -0.75
N THR A 96 3.53 19.17 0.58
CA THR A 96 4.75 19.14 1.40
C THR A 96 5.58 17.88 1.08
N GLU A 97 6.88 17.95 1.34
CA GLU A 97 7.83 16.84 1.12
C GLU A 97 8.39 16.30 2.44
N ARG A 98 7.49 16.00 3.40
CA ARG A 98 7.85 15.37 4.67
C ARG A 98 8.08 13.88 4.46
N VAL A 99 9.12 13.36 5.09
CA VAL A 99 9.31 11.92 5.23
C VAL A 99 8.33 11.41 6.28
N CYS A 100 7.45 10.50 5.88
CA CYS A 100 6.46 9.91 6.75
C CYS A 100 7.01 8.68 7.49
N ASP A 101 6.32 8.26 8.53
CA ASP A 101 6.61 7.00 9.22
C ASP A 101 6.34 5.81 8.27
N GLY A 102 7.19 4.78 8.36
CA GLY A 102 7.09 3.58 7.55
C GLY A 102 6.20 2.54 8.22
N VAL A 103 5.40 1.81 7.43
CA VAL A 103 4.60 0.67 7.95
C VAL A 103 4.79 -0.59 7.11
N CYS A 104 5.51 -1.56 7.67
CA CYS A 104 5.64 -2.91 7.13
C CYS A 104 4.55 -3.83 7.69
N ARG A 105 4.07 -4.78 6.88
CA ARG A 105 2.99 -5.69 7.26
C ARG A 105 3.25 -7.13 6.83
N THR A 106 2.83 -8.08 7.67
CA THR A 106 2.71 -9.49 7.29
C THR A 106 1.24 -9.88 7.23
N VAL A 107 0.87 -10.73 6.27
CA VAL A 107 -0.50 -11.25 6.14
C VAL A 107 -0.45 -12.73 5.76
N GLY A 108 -1.09 -13.58 6.58
CA GLY A 108 -1.06 -15.03 6.38
C GLY A 108 0.35 -15.61 6.56
N GLU A 109 0.59 -16.77 5.95
CA GLU A 109 1.86 -17.50 6.13
C GLU A 109 3.04 -16.82 5.41
N SER A 110 2.83 -16.34 4.20
CA SER A 110 3.92 -16.00 3.28
C SER A 110 3.86 -14.59 2.68
N ASN A 111 2.84 -13.78 2.92
CA ASN A 111 2.72 -12.48 2.26
C ASN A 111 3.27 -11.35 3.13
N TYR A 112 4.04 -10.47 2.48
CA TYR A 112 4.69 -9.32 3.10
C TYR A 112 4.39 -8.06 2.29
N ILE A 113 4.32 -6.93 2.99
CA ILE A 113 4.30 -5.58 2.42
C ILE A 113 5.44 -4.82 3.08
N SER A 114 6.43 -4.41 2.30
CA SER A 114 7.57 -3.62 2.75
C SER A 114 7.14 -2.21 3.21
N TYR A 115 8.08 -1.43 3.74
CA TYR A 115 7.84 -0.04 4.09
C TYR A 115 7.47 0.84 2.88
N ASP A 116 8.05 0.56 1.72
CA ASP A 116 7.85 1.35 0.49
C ASP A 116 6.71 0.79 -0.40
N GLY A 117 5.99 -0.21 0.12
CA GLY A 117 4.76 -0.73 -0.46
C GLY A 117 4.95 -1.89 -1.44
N LEU A 118 6.16 -2.42 -1.59
CA LEU A 118 6.40 -3.65 -2.34
C LEU A 118 5.65 -4.81 -1.70
N LYS A 119 4.88 -5.52 -2.54
CA LYS A 119 4.09 -6.69 -2.15
C LYS A 119 4.78 -7.93 -2.70
N PHE A 120 5.12 -8.87 -1.84
CA PHE A 120 5.77 -10.12 -2.26
C PHE A 120 5.36 -11.31 -1.40
N SER A 121 5.61 -12.52 -1.92
CA SER A 121 5.31 -13.78 -1.24
C SER A 121 6.59 -14.58 -1.04
N PHE A 122 6.80 -15.01 0.19
CA PHE A 122 7.96 -15.79 0.62
C PHE A 122 7.51 -16.89 1.62
N PRO A 123 7.45 -18.17 1.20
CA PRO A 123 6.95 -19.28 2.02
C PRO A 123 8.05 -19.87 2.92
N GLY A 124 8.78 -19.01 3.63
CA GLY A 124 9.82 -19.42 4.56
C GLY A 124 9.25 -20.15 5.79
N ARG A 125 9.89 -21.25 6.19
CA ARG A 125 9.52 -22.06 7.38
C ARG A 125 10.48 -21.93 8.56
N CYS A 126 11.50 -21.10 8.39
CA CYS A 126 12.51 -20.83 9.39
C CYS A 126 12.22 -19.52 10.14
N GLN A 127 13.15 -19.14 11.01
CA GLN A 127 13.24 -17.80 11.56
C GLN A 127 14.00 -16.87 10.60
N TYR A 128 13.40 -15.71 10.30
CA TYR A 128 13.95 -14.71 9.38
C TYR A 128 13.99 -13.33 10.04
N VAL A 129 14.89 -12.47 9.55
CA VAL A 129 14.93 -11.06 9.93
C VAL A 129 13.79 -10.31 9.24
N LEU A 130 12.77 -9.92 10.01
CA LEU A 130 11.68 -9.10 9.48
C LEU A 130 12.17 -7.66 9.24
N ALA A 131 12.79 -7.06 10.24
CA ALA A 131 13.46 -5.77 10.13
C ALA A 131 14.55 -5.62 11.22
N GLN A 132 15.63 -4.93 10.91
CA GLN A 132 16.67 -4.53 11.86
C GLN A 132 17.38 -3.27 11.38
N ASP A 133 18.08 -2.57 12.26
CA ASP A 133 18.97 -1.45 11.92
C ASP A 133 20.48 -1.80 11.97
N TYR A 134 20.80 -3.06 12.26
CA TYR A 134 22.16 -3.63 12.16
C TYR A 134 22.51 -3.99 10.71
N CYS A 135 22.48 -3.01 9.82
CA CYS A 135 22.73 -3.23 8.39
C CYS A 135 24.22 -2.98 8.09
N ASN A 136 24.82 -3.79 7.22
CA ASN A 136 26.21 -3.60 6.76
C ASN A 136 27.26 -3.56 7.89
N GLY A 137 27.03 -4.27 8.99
CA GLY A 137 27.96 -4.33 10.13
C GLY A 137 27.94 -3.09 11.03
N VAL A 138 26.99 -2.17 10.84
CA VAL A 138 26.77 -1.03 11.74
C VAL A 138 26.10 -1.50 13.03
N GLU A 139 26.47 -0.90 14.16
CA GLU A 139 25.74 -1.11 15.41
C GLU A 139 24.33 -0.54 15.30
N GLY A 140 23.34 -1.35 15.63
CA GLY A 140 21.93 -1.02 15.66
C GLY A 140 21.35 -1.02 17.08
N THR A 141 20.06 -0.74 17.15
CA THR A 141 19.28 -0.63 18.38
C THR A 141 18.20 -1.71 18.47
N PHE A 142 17.73 -2.25 17.33
CA PHE A 142 16.65 -3.22 17.30
C PHE A 142 16.78 -4.29 16.21
N ARG A 143 16.23 -5.47 16.51
CA ARG A 143 16.11 -6.57 15.56
C ARG A 143 14.82 -7.32 15.83
N LEU A 144 13.97 -7.42 14.80
CA LEU A 144 12.71 -8.14 14.84
C LEU A 144 12.81 -9.42 14.01
N LEU A 145 12.67 -10.56 14.66
CA LEU A 145 12.67 -11.86 14.02
C LEU A 145 11.27 -12.43 13.98
N VAL A 146 10.95 -13.11 12.88
CA VAL A 146 9.65 -13.76 12.67
C VAL A 146 9.83 -15.21 12.24
N GLU A 147 8.97 -16.08 12.72
CA GLU A 147 8.92 -17.49 12.36
C GLU A 147 7.47 -17.95 12.24
N ASN A 148 7.19 -18.79 11.23
CA ASN A 148 5.87 -19.40 11.04
C ASN A 148 5.74 -20.63 11.96
N THR A 149 4.79 -20.60 12.89
CA THR A 149 4.55 -21.68 13.86
C THR A 149 3.18 -22.32 13.66
N ALA A 150 3.11 -23.65 13.82
CA ALA A 150 1.88 -24.44 13.74
C ALA A 150 1.12 -24.36 12.39
N CYS A 151 1.81 -24.03 11.29
CA CYS A 151 1.24 -24.01 9.95
C CYS A 151 1.33 -25.43 9.34
N GLY A 152 0.20 -25.99 8.91
CA GLY A 152 0.14 -27.35 8.35
C GLY A 152 -0.06 -28.49 9.37
N VAL A 153 -0.37 -28.19 10.64
CA VAL A 153 -0.71 -29.18 11.66
C VAL A 153 -2.24 -29.27 11.81
N ILE A 154 -2.79 -30.47 11.69
CA ILE A 154 -4.24 -30.71 11.83
C ILE A 154 -4.71 -30.24 13.22
N GLY A 155 -5.79 -29.44 13.26
CA GLY A 155 -6.37 -28.91 14.49
C GLY A 155 -5.72 -27.64 15.03
N HIS A 156 -4.65 -27.14 14.40
CA HIS A 156 -3.99 -25.89 14.79
C HIS A 156 -4.16 -24.80 13.74
N ARG A 157 -4.35 -23.56 14.20
CA ARG A 157 -4.32 -22.38 13.34
C ARG A 157 -2.87 -21.94 13.17
N CYS A 158 -2.46 -21.69 11.92
CA CYS A 158 -1.18 -21.09 11.61
C CYS A 158 -1.03 -19.74 12.34
N SER A 159 0.12 -19.52 12.97
CA SER A 159 0.43 -18.31 13.71
C SER A 159 1.90 -17.96 13.54
N LYS A 160 2.28 -16.71 13.79
CA LYS A 160 3.68 -16.27 13.76
C LYS A 160 4.19 -16.08 15.18
N SER A 161 5.40 -16.57 15.45
CA SER A 161 6.16 -16.20 16.64
C SER A 161 7.09 -15.03 16.31
N ILE A 162 7.25 -14.12 17.26
CA ILE A 162 7.99 -12.88 17.10
C ILE A 162 9.01 -12.77 18.22
N SER A 163 10.27 -12.51 17.87
CA SER A 163 11.33 -12.20 18.83
C SER A 163 11.84 -10.79 18.57
N VAL A 164 11.73 -9.93 19.57
CA VAL A 164 12.11 -8.52 19.52
C VAL A 164 13.35 -8.32 20.38
N PHE A 165 14.48 -8.04 19.75
CA PHE A 165 15.67 -7.57 20.44
C PHE A 165 15.65 -6.06 20.40
N TYR A 166 15.75 -5.42 21.56
CA TYR A 166 15.73 -3.95 21.66
C TYR A 166 16.60 -3.51 22.83
N MET A 167 17.60 -2.66 22.56
CA MET A 167 18.47 -2.05 23.59
C MET A 167 18.96 -3.06 24.65
N GLY A 168 19.44 -4.22 24.19
CA GLY A 168 19.99 -5.30 25.03
C GLY A 168 18.97 -6.27 25.65
N GLY A 169 17.67 -5.98 25.59
CA GLY A 169 16.60 -6.84 26.06
C GLY A 169 16.01 -7.76 24.98
N LEU A 170 15.10 -8.64 25.40
CA LEU A 170 14.41 -9.60 24.54
C LEU A 170 12.93 -9.70 24.95
N ILE A 171 12.04 -9.43 24.00
CA ILE A 171 10.59 -9.58 24.15
C ILE A 171 10.13 -10.64 23.14
N THR A 172 9.30 -11.58 23.58
CA THR A 172 8.76 -12.65 22.73
C THR A 172 7.24 -12.55 22.66
N MET A 173 6.69 -12.66 21.46
CA MET A 173 5.25 -12.73 21.19
C MET A 173 4.95 -14.07 20.54
N GLU A 174 4.39 -15.01 21.30
CA GLU A 174 4.19 -16.39 20.87
C GLU A 174 3.05 -17.04 21.66
N LYS A 175 2.35 -18.02 21.07
CA LYS A 175 1.28 -18.79 21.75
C LYS A 175 0.20 -17.90 22.42
N GLY A 176 -0.10 -16.76 21.81
CA GLY A 176 -1.09 -15.80 22.30
C GLY A 176 -0.65 -14.92 23.48
N GLU A 177 0.64 -14.90 23.81
CA GLU A 177 1.17 -14.15 24.95
C GLU A 177 2.36 -13.27 24.54
N VAL A 178 2.57 -12.17 25.27
CA VAL A 178 3.74 -11.31 25.16
C VAL A 178 4.53 -11.39 26.46
N ARG A 179 5.83 -11.72 26.38
CA ARG A 179 6.70 -11.86 27.54
C ARG A 179 8.01 -11.12 27.33
N MET A 180 8.43 -10.33 28.32
CA MET A 180 9.81 -9.87 28.42
C MET A 180 10.67 -11.02 28.96
N ARG A 181 11.52 -11.60 28.12
CA ARG A 181 12.45 -12.69 28.49
C ARG A 181 13.75 -12.17 29.07
N LYS A 182 14.21 -11.01 28.59
CA LYS A 182 15.38 -10.31 29.11
C LYS A 182 15.04 -8.82 29.26
N PRO A 183 15.31 -8.21 30.43
CA PRO A 183 15.10 -6.78 30.66
C PRO A 183 15.74 -5.90 29.59
N VAL A 184 15.05 -4.83 29.21
CA VAL A 184 15.61 -3.75 28.39
C VAL A 184 16.35 -2.78 29.31
N MET A 185 17.49 -2.23 28.89
CA MET A 185 18.32 -1.34 29.74
C MET A 185 17.53 -0.17 30.35
N LYS A 186 16.50 0.32 29.66
CA LYS A 186 15.52 1.29 30.17
C LYS A 186 14.10 0.73 29.99
N GLU A 187 13.62 -0.03 30.97
CA GLU A 187 12.29 -0.66 30.89
C GLU A 187 11.14 0.34 30.71
N THR A 188 11.29 1.58 31.18
CA THR A 188 10.30 2.67 30.99
C THR A 188 10.08 3.04 29.52
N GLU A 189 10.96 2.63 28.61
CA GLU A 189 10.82 2.83 27.18
C GLU A 189 10.06 1.68 26.50
N VAL A 190 9.59 0.67 27.24
CA VAL A 190 8.78 -0.43 26.70
C VAL A 190 7.39 -0.43 27.31
N GLU A 191 6.37 -0.32 26.45
CA GLU A 191 4.98 -0.49 26.85
C GLU A 191 4.37 -1.68 26.12
N MET A 192 3.65 -2.52 26.85
CA MET A 192 2.95 -3.69 26.30
C MET A 192 1.47 -3.54 26.58
N VAL A 193 0.71 -3.22 25.53
CA VAL A 193 -0.73 -2.95 25.61
C VAL A 193 -1.49 -4.08 24.95
N ARG A 194 -2.51 -4.60 25.62
CA ARG A 194 -3.50 -5.49 25.02
C ARG A 194 -4.79 -4.73 24.74
N SER A 195 -5.26 -4.77 23.50
CA SER A 195 -6.53 -4.18 23.09
C SER A 195 -7.33 -5.20 22.29
N GLY A 196 -8.33 -5.82 22.93
CA GLY A 196 -9.13 -6.88 22.33
C GLY A 196 -8.28 -8.09 21.88
N LEU A 197 -8.27 -8.34 20.58
CA LEU A 197 -7.51 -9.42 19.93
C LEU A 197 -6.07 -9.03 19.54
N TYR A 198 -5.66 -7.79 19.84
CA TYR A 198 -4.35 -7.29 19.46
C TYR A 198 -3.46 -7.06 20.69
N TYR A 199 -2.18 -7.36 20.53
CA TYR A 199 -1.12 -6.82 21.37
C TYR A 199 -0.36 -5.76 20.60
N THR A 200 -0.05 -4.66 21.26
CA THR A 200 0.85 -3.61 20.77
C THR A 200 2.03 -3.47 21.72
N VAL A 201 3.23 -3.65 21.20
CA VAL A 201 4.49 -3.39 21.91
C VAL A 201 5.06 -2.08 21.38
N LEU A 202 5.15 -1.08 22.25
CA LEU A 202 5.76 0.20 21.95
C LEU A 202 7.21 0.19 22.45
N LEU A 203 8.15 0.54 21.58
CA LEU A 203 9.58 0.68 21.91
C LEU A 203 9.98 2.14 21.71
N GLY A 204 10.07 2.86 22.81
CA GLY A 204 10.26 4.30 22.84
C GLY A 204 9.16 5.04 22.09
N LYS A 205 9.55 6.11 21.37
CA LYS A 205 8.63 6.92 20.55
C LYS A 205 8.65 6.54 19.07
N HIS A 206 9.43 5.55 18.68
CA HIS A 206 9.85 5.40 17.29
C HIS A 206 9.53 4.06 16.67
N ILE A 207 9.16 3.04 17.45
CA ILE A 207 8.81 1.72 16.93
C ILE A 207 7.56 1.22 17.64
N SER A 208 6.61 0.72 16.87
CA SER A 208 5.40 0.06 17.36
C SER A 208 5.19 -1.25 16.61
N ILE A 209 4.99 -2.33 17.36
CA ILE A 209 4.72 -3.66 16.81
C ILE A 209 3.33 -4.09 17.27
N THR A 210 2.40 -4.22 16.32
CA THR A 210 1.04 -4.70 16.59
C THR A 210 0.86 -6.10 16.02
N TRP A 211 0.39 -7.04 16.85
CA TRP A 211 0.18 -8.44 16.51
C TRP A 211 -1.24 -8.88 16.84
N ASP A 212 -1.87 -9.61 15.93
CA ASP A 212 -3.24 -10.12 16.05
C ASP A 212 -3.36 -11.48 16.76
N MET A 213 -2.32 -11.91 17.48
CA MET A 213 -2.20 -13.26 18.06
C MET A 213 -2.17 -14.40 17.04
N GLY A 214 -2.19 -14.07 15.74
CA GLY A 214 -2.20 -14.98 14.61
C GLY A 214 -1.03 -14.71 13.68
N THR A 215 -1.31 -14.29 12.45
CA THR A 215 -0.30 -14.14 11.38
C THR A 215 -0.05 -12.70 10.96
N ARG A 216 -0.86 -11.75 11.45
CA ARG A 216 -0.75 -10.35 11.06
C ARG A 216 0.14 -9.60 12.04
N ILE A 217 1.21 -9.05 11.49
CA ILE A 217 2.11 -8.14 12.18
C ILE A 217 2.04 -6.81 11.44
N ILE A 218 1.92 -5.73 12.19
CA ILE A 218 2.07 -4.36 11.69
C ILE A 218 3.25 -3.76 12.43
N LEU A 219 4.34 -3.54 11.71
CA LEU A 219 5.54 -2.89 12.21
C LEU A 219 5.57 -1.46 11.70
N GLN A 220 5.41 -0.51 12.60
CA GLN A 220 5.52 0.91 12.31
C GLN A 220 6.83 1.45 12.87
N ILE A 221 7.57 2.18 12.05
CA ILE A 221 8.83 2.84 12.42
C ILE A 221 8.78 4.34 12.07
N SER A 222 9.40 5.15 12.91
CA SER A 222 9.57 6.58 12.68
C SER A 222 10.35 6.84 11.39
N SER A 223 9.99 7.91 10.68
CA SER A 223 10.75 8.47 9.55
C SER A 223 12.26 8.60 9.78
N MET A 224 12.72 8.70 11.03
CA MET A 224 14.15 8.75 11.37
C MET A 224 14.96 7.50 10.97
N TYR A 225 14.28 6.37 10.76
CA TYR A 225 14.86 5.10 10.32
C TYR A 225 14.95 4.97 8.79
N ARG A 226 14.53 5.99 8.04
CA ARG A 226 14.69 6.03 6.59
C ARG A 226 16.15 5.77 6.19
N ASN A 227 16.35 4.85 5.25
CA ASN A 227 17.67 4.38 4.79
C ASN A 227 18.55 3.72 5.87
N LYS A 228 18.01 3.29 7.00
CA LYS A 228 18.78 2.71 8.12
C LYS A 228 18.36 1.30 8.49
N VAL A 229 17.33 0.76 7.83
CA VAL A 229 16.79 -0.56 8.14
C VAL A 229 17.02 -1.53 6.98
N CYS A 230 16.96 -2.81 7.28
CA CYS A 230 17.07 -3.89 6.32
C CYS A 230 16.36 -5.15 6.87
N GLY A 231 16.08 -6.11 5.99
CA GLY A 231 15.32 -7.31 6.30
C GLY A 231 14.18 -7.51 5.29
N LEU A 232 13.26 -8.41 5.61
CA LEU A 232 12.08 -8.67 4.76
C LEU A 232 11.18 -7.44 4.56
N CYS A 233 11.25 -6.44 5.44
CA CYS A 233 10.50 -5.19 5.29
C CYS A 233 11.14 -4.17 4.33
N GLY A 234 12.25 -4.50 3.67
CA GLY A 234 12.96 -3.60 2.75
C GLY A 234 13.88 -2.62 3.46
N ASN A 235 14.37 -1.62 2.72
CA ASN A 235 15.36 -0.65 3.18
C ASN A 235 14.76 0.72 3.60
N PHE A 236 13.47 0.92 3.35
CA PHE A 236 12.72 2.13 3.70
C PHE A 236 13.34 3.40 3.12
N ASP A 237 13.52 3.42 1.80
CA ASP A 237 14.09 4.55 1.05
C ASP A 237 13.05 5.29 0.19
N GLY A 238 11.81 4.80 0.15
CA GLY A 238 10.71 5.34 -0.64
C GLY A 238 10.57 4.73 -2.04
N SER A 239 11.40 3.74 -2.39
CA SER A 239 11.38 3.06 -3.68
C SER A 239 11.00 1.58 -3.49
N PRO A 240 9.82 1.13 -3.95
CA PRO A 240 9.48 -0.29 -3.90
C PRO A 240 10.32 -1.17 -4.83
N ASN A 241 11.05 -0.58 -5.79
CA ASN A 241 11.75 -1.32 -6.85
C ASN A 241 13.06 -1.98 -6.39
N ASN A 242 13.58 -1.58 -5.24
CA ASN A 242 14.82 -2.07 -4.64
C ASN A 242 14.60 -2.57 -3.20
N ASP A 243 13.36 -2.90 -2.83
CA ASP A 243 13.07 -3.48 -1.52
C ASP A 243 13.57 -4.94 -1.38
N LEU A 244 13.79 -5.64 -2.50
CA LEU A 244 14.35 -6.99 -2.52
C LEU A 244 15.89 -7.02 -2.44
N VAL A 245 16.47 -6.17 -1.60
CA VAL A 245 17.92 -6.18 -1.34
C VAL A 245 18.25 -7.31 -0.36
N SER A 246 19.03 -8.28 -0.82
CA SER A 246 19.50 -9.41 -0.01
C SER A 246 20.45 -8.97 1.10
N SER A 247 20.70 -9.86 2.06
CA SER A 247 21.65 -9.63 3.16
C SER A 247 23.09 -9.35 2.71
N ASN A 248 23.41 -9.62 1.44
CA ASN A 248 24.70 -9.33 0.80
C ASN A 248 24.70 -8.02 -0.02
N ASN A 249 23.70 -7.14 0.18
CA ASN A 249 23.53 -5.88 -0.57
C ASN A 249 23.35 -6.05 -2.09
N GLN A 250 22.71 -7.15 -2.53
CA GLN A 250 22.39 -7.36 -3.94
C GLN A 250 20.88 -7.28 -4.14
N VAL A 251 20.44 -6.58 -5.18
CA VAL A 251 19.02 -6.53 -5.53
C VAL A 251 18.65 -7.84 -6.21
N GLU A 252 17.73 -8.57 -5.61
CA GLU A 252 17.20 -9.82 -6.16
C GLU A 252 15.95 -9.57 -6.99
N VAL A 253 15.77 -10.36 -8.04
CA VAL A 253 14.53 -10.36 -8.84
C VAL A 253 13.48 -11.27 -8.22
N ASN A 254 13.93 -12.38 -7.61
CA ASN A 254 13.06 -13.40 -7.06
C ASN A 254 12.89 -13.19 -5.54
N PRO A 255 11.64 -13.00 -5.05
CA PRO A 255 11.38 -12.84 -3.62
C PRO A 255 11.83 -14.02 -2.76
N VAL A 256 11.94 -15.22 -3.34
CA VAL A 256 12.40 -16.42 -2.62
C VAL A 256 13.90 -16.37 -2.36
N ASP A 257 14.70 -15.96 -3.34
CA ASP A 257 16.16 -15.81 -3.19
C ASP A 257 16.47 -14.69 -2.20
N PHE A 258 15.75 -13.56 -2.33
CA PHE A 258 15.75 -12.48 -1.35
C PHE A 258 15.44 -12.97 0.07
N GLY A 259 14.31 -13.66 0.26
CA GLY A 259 13.89 -14.10 1.58
C GLY A 259 14.82 -15.13 2.21
N ASN A 260 15.38 -16.03 1.41
CA ASN A 260 16.37 -17.02 1.86
C ASN A 260 17.67 -16.36 2.34
N SER A 261 18.07 -15.23 1.75
CA SER A 261 19.24 -14.48 2.21
C SER A 261 19.08 -13.93 3.64
N TRP A 262 17.85 -13.72 4.12
CA TRP A 262 17.53 -13.18 5.44
C TRP A 262 17.29 -14.24 6.52
N LYS A 263 17.66 -15.50 6.26
CA LYS A 263 17.56 -16.59 7.24
C LYS A 263 18.51 -16.40 8.42
N VAL A 264 18.01 -16.62 9.64
CA VAL A 264 18.82 -16.44 10.86
C VAL A 264 19.78 -17.62 11.07
N ARG A 265 19.32 -18.84 10.77
CA ARG A 265 20.09 -20.07 10.94
C ARG A 265 20.51 -20.63 9.58
N PRO A 266 21.82 -20.74 9.28
CA PRO A 266 22.31 -21.30 8.02
C PRO A 266 21.88 -22.75 7.80
N SER A 267 21.72 -23.52 8.89
CA SER A 267 21.30 -24.92 8.84
C SER A 267 19.83 -25.12 8.44
N CYS A 268 19.04 -24.06 8.39
CA CYS A 268 17.66 -24.17 7.94
C CYS A 268 17.61 -24.26 6.41
N ALA A 269 16.79 -25.20 5.92
CA ALA A 269 16.61 -25.42 4.49
C ALA A 269 15.99 -24.19 3.83
N ASP A 270 16.43 -23.92 2.61
CA ASP A 270 15.91 -22.80 1.82
C ASP A 270 14.46 -23.05 1.43
N ALA A 271 13.67 -21.97 1.40
CA ALA A 271 12.33 -22.00 0.85
C ALA A 271 12.43 -22.17 -0.67
N VAL A 272 11.45 -22.87 -1.24
CA VAL A 272 11.36 -23.11 -2.68
C VAL A 272 10.11 -22.42 -3.21
N GLN A 273 10.19 -21.90 -4.43
CA GLN A 273 9.00 -21.39 -5.13
C GLN A 273 7.99 -22.52 -5.30
N VAL A 274 6.81 -22.37 -4.69
CA VAL A 274 5.67 -23.24 -5.00
C VAL A 274 5.11 -22.77 -6.34
N THR A 275 5.46 -23.46 -7.42
CA THR A 275 4.75 -23.31 -8.69
C THR A 275 3.29 -23.70 -8.45
N GLN A 276 2.36 -22.84 -8.87
CA GLN A 276 0.93 -23.14 -8.78
C GLN A 276 0.63 -24.39 -9.61
N SER A 277 0.63 -25.57 -8.99
CA SER A 277 0.05 -26.76 -9.61
C SER A 277 -1.47 -26.61 -9.54
N SER A 278 -2.11 -26.63 -10.70
CA SER A 278 -3.55 -26.56 -10.88
C SER A 278 -4.25 -27.85 -10.42
N HIS A 279 -4.14 -28.18 -9.13
CA HIS A 279 -4.87 -29.28 -8.49
C HIS A 279 -5.94 -28.75 -7.52
N ALA A 280 -6.65 -27.69 -7.90
CA ALA A 280 -7.93 -27.34 -7.27
C ALA A 280 -9.06 -28.04 -8.04
N THR A 281 -9.69 -29.04 -7.42
CA THR A 281 -10.86 -29.75 -7.94
C THR A 281 -12.01 -28.78 -8.24
N HIS A 282 -12.80 -29.07 -9.28
CA HIS A 282 -13.86 -28.17 -9.78
C HIS A 282 -14.91 -27.79 -8.72
N SER A 283 -15.07 -28.61 -7.67
CA SER A 283 -15.99 -28.39 -6.55
C SER A 283 -15.52 -27.30 -5.56
N THR A 284 -14.21 -27.20 -5.28
CA THR A 284 -13.66 -26.19 -4.35
C THR A 284 -13.65 -24.79 -4.94
N LYS A 285 -13.56 -24.66 -6.27
CA LYS A 285 -13.69 -23.39 -7.00
C LYS A 285 -15.11 -22.80 -6.88
N LEU A 286 -16.16 -23.62 -6.94
CA LEU A 286 -17.54 -23.12 -6.91
C LEU A 286 -17.95 -22.59 -5.52
N HIS A 287 -17.60 -23.31 -4.44
CA HIS A 287 -17.91 -22.91 -3.07
C HIS A 287 -17.16 -21.65 -2.62
N THR A 288 -15.93 -21.43 -3.11
CA THR A 288 -15.23 -20.17 -2.87
C THR A 288 -15.95 -19.03 -3.57
N THR A 289 -16.25 -19.12 -4.89
CA THR A 289 -16.96 -18.04 -5.61
C THR A 289 -18.31 -17.64 -5.01
N LEU A 290 -19.11 -18.58 -4.49
CA LEU A 290 -20.44 -18.32 -3.93
C LEU A 290 -20.43 -17.57 -2.59
N ASN A 291 -19.46 -17.86 -1.69
CA ASN A 291 -19.34 -17.13 -0.43
C ASN A 291 -18.81 -15.70 -0.63
N TYR A 292 -18.04 -15.44 -1.70
CA TYR A 292 -17.45 -14.12 -1.98
C TYR A 292 -18.41 -13.13 -2.66
N THR A 293 -19.36 -13.59 -3.50
CA THR A 293 -20.39 -12.72 -4.09
C THR A 293 -21.38 -12.20 -3.03
N LEU A 294 -21.63 -12.97 -1.98
CA LEU A 294 -22.43 -12.53 -0.83
C LEU A 294 -21.68 -11.49 0.03
N HIS A 295 -20.37 -11.63 0.25
CA HIS A 295 -19.63 -10.71 1.12
C HIS A 295 -19.29 -9.36 0.46
N THR A 296 -19.16 -9.32 -0.87
CA THR A 296 -18.88 -8.09 -1.65
C THR A 296 -20.13 -7.23 -1.86
N THR A 297 -21.31 -7.84 -1.96
CA THR A 297 -22.58 -7.12 -2.12
C THR A 297 -23.11 -6.52 -0.81
N LEU A 298 -22.76 -7.07 0.35
CA LEU A 298 -23.32 -6.64 1.65
C LEU A 298 -22.55 -5.52 2.37
N HIS A 299 -21.28 -5.21 2.06
CA HIS A 299 -20.49 -4.32 2.96
C HIS A 299 -19.55 -3.25 2.37
N TYR A 300 -19.16 -3.23 1.09
CA TYR A 300 -17.97 -2.43 0.67
C TYR A 300 -18.08 -1.55 -0.59
N THR A 301 -19.28 -1.20 -1.06
CA THR A 301 -19.43 -0.34 -2.25
C THR A 301 -18.75 1.04 -2.14
N LYS A 302 -18.53 1.57 -0.93
CA LYS A 302 -17.85 2.86 -0.69
C LYS A 302 -16.32 2.82 -0.55
N LEU A 303 -15.70 1.64 -0.39
CA LEU A 303 -14.27 1.52 -0.05
C LEU A 303 -13.36 1.16 -1.25
N HIS A 304 -13.96 0.91 -2.41
CA HIS A 304 -13.26 0.47 -3.63
C HIS A 304 -12.33 1.51 -4.24
N THR A 305 -12.50 2.79 -3.92
CA THR A 305 -11.69 3.90 -4.49
C THR A 305 -10.41 4.17 -3.70
N THR A 306 -10.22 3.57 -2.53
CA THR A 306 -9.09 3.88 -1.62
C THR A 306 -8.12 2.73 -1.35
N LEU A 307 -8.44 1.48 -1.73
CA LEU A 307 -7.60 0.31 -1.42
C LEU A 307 -7.40 -0.59 -2.65
N HIS A 308 -6.15 -0.75 -3.10
CA HIS A 308 -5.76 -1.74 -4.10
C HIS A 308 -5.85 -3.16 -3.50
N TYR A 309 -6.99 -3.82 -3.73
CA TYR A 309 -7.49 -5.04 -3.07
C TYR A 309 -6.74 -6.35 -3.40
N THR A 310 -5.63 -6.30 -4.12
CA THR A 310 -4.99 -7.49 -4.71
C THR A 310 -4.41 -8.50 -3.71
N LEU A 311 -4.07 -8.09 -2.47
CA LEU A 311 -3.43 -8.97 -1.48
C LEU A 311 -4.39 -9.70 -0.53
N HIS A 312 -5.50 -9.08 -0.14
CA HIS A 312 -6.54 -9.82 0.59
C HIS A 312 -7.11 -10.93 -0.28
N TYR A 313 -7.22 -10.67 -1.59
CA TYR A 313 -7.61 -11.66 -2.59
C TYR A 313 -6.64 -12.84 -2.63
N THR A 314 -5.32 -12.63 -2.80
CA THR A 314 -4.36 -13.75 -2.88
C THR A 314 -4.14 -14.48 -1.56
N SER A 315 -4.09 -13.76 -0.43
CA SER A 315 -3.87 -14.37 0.89
C SER A 315 -5.08 -15.18 1.38
N LEU A 316 -6.32 -14.74 1.15
CA LEU A 316 -7.50 -15.55 1.46
C LEU A 316 -7.61 -16.74 0.51
N HIS A 317 -7.38 -16.56 -0.81
CA HIS A 317 -7.47 -17.65 -1.78
C HIS A 317 -6.47 -18.78 -1.46
N TYR A 318 -5.23 -18.44 -1.08
CA TYR A 318 -4.19 -19.42 -0.74
C TYR A 318 -4.45 -20.15 0.59
N THR A 319 -4.92 -19.42 1.61
CA THR A 319 -5.26 -20.01 2.93
C THR A 319 -6.49 -20.92 2.85
N THR A 320 -7.52 -20.57 2.07
CA THR A 320 -8.68 -21.46 1.86
C THR A 320 -8.37 -22.69 1.00
N LEU A 321 -7.53 -22.57 -0.03
CA LEU A 321 -7.16 -23.71 -0.89
C LEU A 321 -6.38 -24.78 -0.12
N HIS A 322 -5.47 -24.37 0.77
CA HIS A 322 -4.69 -25.30 1.59
C HIS A 322 -5.52 -26.05 2.65
N TYR A 323 -6.63 -25.46 3.12
CA TYR A 323 -7.52 -26.13 4.08
C TYR A 323 -8.42 -27.18 3.41
N THR A 324 -8.75 -27.00 2.13
CA THR A 324 -9.66 -27.90 1.40
C THR A 324 -9.00 -29.12 0.76
N THR A 325 -7.68 -29.16 0.63
CA THR A 325 -6.95 -30.32 0.07
C THR A 325 -6.59 -31.38 1.13
N LEU A 326 -6.88 -31.12 2.41
CA LEU A 326 -6.60 -32.00 3.56
C LEU A 326 -7.86 -32.67 4.15
N HIS A 327 -8.97 -32.68 3.40
CA HIS A 327 -10.18 -33.44 3.72
C HIS A 327 -10.56 -34.38 2.57
#